data_AF-A0A4D7AWJ8-F1
#
_entry.id   AF-A0A4D7AWJ8-F1
#
_cell.length_a   1.000
_cell.length_b   1.000
_cell.length_c   1.000
_cell.angle_alpha   90.00
_cell.angle_beta   90.00
_cell.angle_gamma   90.00
#
_symmetry.space_group_name_H-M   'P 1'
#
loop_
_entity.id
_entity.type
_entity.pdbx_description
1 polymer ?
#
loop_
_entity_poly.entity_id
_entity_poly.type
_entity_poly.pdbx_seq_one_letter_code
_entity_poly.pdbx_strand_id
1 'polypeptide(L)'
;MKHTKREWMPLYSFLDRKRVTDHLADMAARGWMLDRLGTWSWHYRRTEPKQLRFAVTFFAGAGRFSPAPAAGLDTFQDYCAQAGWHRAASSDQVQVFYSEDPAAVPIDTDPAAELENIRRSIGKPMIRNYLALLLLCLLEVAFQCYQIWTDPVDTLASPTALLAATAYLPLLVLTLASLLLYRRWQWRAEAAVEAGLPLPDLRSARGLGILVLMWSGLLIAGLFASISRSTGMVILTIGMVLFFALVYFLANAARKALQRLRCPPWANLLVIVGICIAMFAGGTTGLFALMIRNAGSGWLEDHPPVETYTAHGMTWSVYADPIPCGWRT
;
A
#
# COMPACT_ATOMS: atom_id res chain seq x y z
N MET A 1 -20.33 -28.15 -0.62
CA MET A 1 -19.94 -27.33 -1.79
C MET A 1 -19.76 -25.89 -1.32
N LYS A 2 -18.68 -25.18 -1.69
CA LYS A 2 -18.40 -23.84 -1.15
C LYS A 2 -19.39 -22.82 -1.72
N HIS A 3 -20.18 -22.18 -0.86
CA HIS A 3 -21.19 -21.16 -1.22
C HIS A 3 -20.60 -19.77 -1.49
N THR A 4 -19.28 -19.64 -1.33
CA THR A 4 -18.53 -18.38 -1.45
C THR A 4 -17.33 -18.57 -2.36
N LYS A 5 -17.08 -17.57 -3.22
CA LYS A 5 -15.88 -17.49 -4.07
C LYS A 5 -15.10 -16.23 -3.68
N ARG A 6 -13.79 -16.39 -3.54
CA ARG A 6 -12.87 -15.29 -3.25
C ARG A 6 -12.00 -15.07 -4.47
N GLU A 7 -12.04 -13.87 -5.01
CA GLU A 7 -11.15 -13.44 -6.07
C GLU A 7 -10.11 -12.50 -5.46
N TRP A 8 -8.83 -12.82 -5.64
CA TRP A 8 -7.76 -11.90 -5.28
C TRP A 8 -7.85 -10.70 -6.18
N MET A 9 -7.74 -9.49 -5.60
CA MET A 9 -7.90 -8.22 -6.32
C MET A 9 -7.05 -8.22 -7.60
N PRO A 10 -7.61 -8.49 -8.78
CA PRO A 10 -6.77 -8.77 -9.94
C PRO A 10 -6.54 -7.46 -10.64
N LEU A 11 -5.57 -6.66 -10.20
CA LEU A 11 -4.93 -5.62 -11.02
C LEU A 11 -5.84 -4.51 -11.61
N TYR A 12 -7.14 -4.49 -11.29
CA TYR A 12 -8.08 -3.49 -11.76
C TYR A 12 -7.96 -2.24 -10.89
N SER A 13 -7.61 -1.11 -11.51
CA SER A 13 -7.89 0.17 -10.87
C SER A 13 -9.39 0.35 -10.86
N PHE A 14 -10.00 0.74 -9.73
CA PHE A 14 -11.42 1.07 -9.67
C PHE A 14 -11.80 2.20 -10.65
N LEU A 15 -10.82 2.94 -11.15
CA LEU A 15 -10.95 3.99 -12.16
C LEU A 15 -11.04 3.45 -13.61
N ASP A 16 -10.80 2.15 -13.83
CA ASP A 16 -11.07 1.42 -15.09
C ASP A 16 -12.50 0.87 -15.04
N ARG A 17 -13.46 1.80 -14.98
CA ARG A 17 -14.85 1.52 -14.55
C ARG A 17 -15.54 0.56 -15.49
N LYS A 18 -15.40 0.76 -16.80
CA LYS A 18 -16.01 -0.10 -17.80
C LYS A 18 -15.58 -1.57 -17.63
N ARG A 19 -14.29 -1.82 -17.46
CA ARG A 19 -13.81 -3.20 -17.26
C ARG A 19 -14.26 -3.81 -15.94
N VAL A 20 -14.35 -3.00 -14.88
CA VAL A 20 -14.85 -3.47 -13.59
C VAL A 20 -16.34 -3.80 -13.68
N THR A 21 -17.16 -2.93 -14.29
CA THR A 21 -18.60 -3.16 -14.45
C THR A 21 -18.88 -4.34 -15.35
N ASP A 22 -18.15 -4.49 -16.47
CA ASP A 22 -18.31 -5.59 -17.42
C ASP A 22 -17.94 -6.93 -16.76
N HIS A 23 -16.84 -6.97 -16.00
CA HIS A 23 -16.44 -8.17 -15.25
C HIS A 23 -17.46 -8.56 -14.17
N LEU A 24 -18.00 -7.57 -13.45
CA LEU A 24 -19.05 -7.81 -12.45
C LEU A 24 -20.34 -8.32 -13.09
N ALA A 25 -20.74 -7.77 -14.24
CA ALA A 25 -21.89 -8.23 -15.00
C ALA A 25 -21.71 -9.68 -15.49
N ASP A 26 -20.53 -10.01 -16.04
CA ASP A 26 -20.18 -11.39 -16.46
C ASP A 26 -20.15 -12.36 -15.26
N MET A 27 -19.72 -11.90 -14.09
CA MET A 27 -19.78 -12.70 -12.86
C MET A 27 -21.23 -12.94 -12.40
N ALA A 28 -22.09 -11.92 -12.43
CA ALA A 28 -23.51 -12.06 -12.10
C ALA A 28 -24.25 -12.98 -13.07
N ALA A 29 -23.94 -12.88 -14.37
CA ALA A 29 -24.46 -13.77 -15.41
C ALA A 29 -24.03 -15.24 -15.20
N ARG A 30 -22.91 -15.47 -14.52
CA ARG A 30 -22.45 -16.81 -14.11
C ARG A 30 -23.00 -17.26 -12.76
N GLY A 31 -23.89 -16.48 -12.13
CA GLY A 31 -24.47 -16.79 -10.82
C GLY A 31 -23.58 -16.42 -9.63
N TRP A 32 -22.71 -15.41 -9.77
CA TRP A 32 -21.86 -14.90 -8.69
C TRP A 32 -22.16 -13.43 -8.42
N MET A 33 -22.72 -13.12 -7.25
CA MET A 33 -23.01 -11.75 -6.81
C MET A 33 -21.91 -11.23 -5.91
N LEU A 34 -21.51 -9.99 -6.11
CA LEU A 34 -20.56 -9.32 -5.24
C LEU A 34 -21.19 -9.08 -3.85
N ASP A 35 -20.58 -9.64 -2.81
CA ASP A 35 -21.05 -9.53 -1.42
C ASP A 35 -20.21 -8.54 -0.62
N ARG A 36 -18.87 -8.60 -0.76
CA ARG A 36 -17.97 -7.72 -0.01
C ARG A 36 -16.71 -7.37 -0.79
N LEU A 37 -16.38 -6.09 -0.78
CA LEU A 37 -15.10 -5.58 -1.27
C LEU A 37 -14.09 -5.48 -0.11
N GLY A 38 -13.25 -6.50 0.03
CA GLY A 38 -12.12 -6.45 0.94
C GLY A 38 -10.93 -5.69 0.34
N THR A 39 -10.03 -5.22 1.20
CA THR A 39 -8.81 -4.47 0.80
C THR A 39 -7.92 -5.23 -0.19
N TRP A 40 -7.94 -6.57 -0.15
CA TRP A 40 -7.06 -7.43 -0.96
C TRP A 40 -7.82 -8.46 -1.80
N SER A 41 -9.13 -8.56 -1.62
CA SER A 41 -9.92 -9.63 -2.25
C SER A 41 -11.39 -9.27 -2.32
N TRP A 42 -12.00 -9.62 -3.43
CA TRP A 42 -13.43 -9.51 -3.65
C TRP A 42 -14.10 -10.81 -3.23
N HIS A 43 -15.16 -10.70 -2.45
CA HIS A 43 -15.95 -11.84 -2.00
C HIS A 43 -17.24 -11.87 -2.79
N TYR A 44 -17.48 -13.03 -3.40
CA TYR A 44 -18.68 -13.33 -4.16
C TYR A 44 -19.50 -14.39 -3.44
N ARG A 45 -20.81 -14.21 -3.46
CA ARG A 45 -21.80 -15.17 -3.00
C ARG A 45 -22.48 -15.80 -4.21
N ARG A 46 -22.75 -17.10 -4.14
CA ARG A 46 -23.53 -17.77 -5.19
C ARG A 46 -24.97 -17.25 -5.18
N THR A 47 -25.47 -16.91 -6.35
CA THR A 47 -26.82 -16.41 -6.65
C THR A 47 -27.35 -17.12 -7.88
N GLU A 48 -28.63 -16.98 -8.16
CA GLU A 48 -29.17 -17.32 -9.47
C GLU A 48 -28.49 -16.47 -10.57
N PRO A 49 -28.17 -17.07 -11.73
CA PRO A 49 -27.68 -16.34 -12.89
C PRO A 49 -28.67 -15.23 -13.29
N LYS A 50 -28.23 -13.98 -13.20
CA LYS A 50 -29.02 -12.81 -13.60
C LYS A 50 -28.16 -11.88 -14.42
N GLN A 51 -28.73 -11.32 -15.50
CA GLN A 51 -28.10 -10.21 -16.20
C GLN A 51 -28.39 -8.92 -15.43
N LEU A 52 -27.38 -8.44 -14.72
CA LEU A 52 -27.46 -7.23 -13.92
C LEU A 52 -26.53 -6.17 -14.51
N ARG A 53 -26.97 -4.91 -14.49
CA ARG A 53 -26.11 -3.79 -14.83
C ARG A 53 -25.41 -3.31 -13.58
N PHE A 54 -24.09 -3.15 -13.64
CA PHE A 54 -23.30 -2.60 -12.54
C PHE A 54 -22.88 -1.16 -12.82
N ALA A 55 -22.84 -0.34 -11.77
CA ALA A 55 -22.27 1.01 -11.79
C ALA A 55 -21.32 1.18 -10.60
N VAL A 56 -20.13 1.72 -10.88
CA VAL A 56 -19.13 2.06 -9.85
C VAL A 56 -19.12 3.58 -9.70
N THR A 57 -19.45 4.05 -8.51
CA THR A 57 -19.48 5.48 -8.17
C THR A 57 -18.53 5.78 -7.02
N PHE A 58 -18.08 7.03 -6.92
CA PHE A 58 -17.15 7.47 -5.89
C PHE A 58 -17.82 8.51 -4.99
N PHE A 59 -17.96 8.18 -3.71
CA PHE A 59 -18.51 9.12 -2.73
C PHE A 59 -17.37 9.84 -2.00
N ALA A 60 -17.19 11.13 -2.28
CA ALA A 60 -16.09 11.92 -1.72
C ALA A 60 -16.08 11.97 -0.18
N GLY A 61 -17.25 11.84 0.46
CA GLY A 61 -17.39 11.85 1.93
C GLY A 61 -16.96 10.56 2.63
N ALA A 62 -16.78 9.44 1.91
CA ALA A 62 -16.50 8.13 2.50
C ALA A 62 -15.00 7.81 2.53
N GLY A 63 -14.17 8.75 3.00
CA GLY A 63 -12.73 8.55 3.10
C GLY A 63 -12.32 7.44 4.07
N ARG A 64 -11.14 6.86 3.87
CA ARG A 64 -10.54 5.83 4.74
C ARG A 64 -10.55 6.22 6.23
N PHE A 65 -10.41 7.50 6.56
CA PHE A 65 -10.41 8.00 7.95
C PHE A 65 -11.74 8.64 8.39
N SER A 66 -12.74 8.67 7.51
CA SER A 66 -14.05 9.26 7.80
C SER A 66 -14.88 8.36 8.74
N PRO A 67 -15.80 8.94 9.53
CA PRO A 67 -16.71 8.18 10.37
C PRO A 67 -17.62 7.28 9.51
N ALA A 68 -18.03 6.14 10.07
CA ALA A 68 -18.92 5.19 9.40
C ALA A 68 -20.31 5.18 10.08
N PRO A 69 -21.43 5.39 9.34
CA PRO A 69 -21.50 5.74 7.91
C PRO A 69 -21.05 7.18 7.64
N ALA A 70 -20.57 7.44 6.42
CA ALA A 70 -20.17 8.77 6.00
C ALA A 70 -21.40 9.70 5.93
N ALA A 71 -21.27 10.93 6.40
CA ALA A 71 -22.36 11.90 6.37
C ALA A 71 -22.87 12.12 4.93
N GLY A 72 -24.18 11.99 4.73
CA GLY A 72 -24.84 12.13 3.42
C GLY A 72 -24.80 10.87 2.52
N LEU A 73 -24.13 9.80 2.94
CA LEU A 73 -24.07 8.55 2.18
C LEU A 73 -25.43 7.85 2.13
N ASP A 74 -26.17 7.88 3.24
CA ASP A 74 -27.50 7.25 3.32
C ASP A 74 -28.49 7.97 2.38
N THR A 75 -28.49 9.31 2.38
CA THR A 75 -29.29 10.12 1.47
C THR A 75 -28.95 9.83 -0.01
N PHE A 76 -27.66 9.69 -0.33
CA PHE A 76 -27.24 9.30 -1.68
C PHE A 76 -27.72 7.90 -2.06
N GLN A 77 -27.65 6.95 -1.13
CA GLN A 77 -28.15 5.59 -1.34
C GLN A 77 -29.67 5.56 -1.55
N ASP A 78 -30.41 6.38 -0.82
CA ASP A 78 -31.86 6.49 -0.96
C ASP A 78 -32.25 7.04 -2.34
N TYR A 79 -31.53 8.06 -2.83
CA TYR A 79 -31.73 8.57 -4.20
C TYR A 79 -31.40 7.51 -5.27
N CYS A 80 -30.31 6.76 -5.11
CA CYS A 80 -29.98 5.66 -6.02
C CYS A 80 -31.05 4.56 -5.98
N ALA A 81 -31.57 4.22 -4.80
CA ALA A 81 -32.62 3.22 -4.65
C ALA A 81 -33.93 3.64 -5.34
N GLN A 82 -34.30 4.93 -5.25
CA GLN A 82 -35.46 5.47 -5.97
C GLN A 82 -35.28 5.41 -7.50
N ALA A 83 -34.04 5.52 -7.99
CA ALA A 83 -33.69 5.37 -9.39
C ALA A 83 -33.52 3.90 -9.84
N GLY A 84 -33.89 2.91 -9.00
CA GLY A 84 -33.80 1.48 -9.33
C GLY A 84 -32.40 0.87 -9.19
N TRP A 85 -31.50 1.54 -8.47
CA TRP A 85 -30.14 1.05 -8.18
C TRP A 85 -30.02 0.54 -6.74
N HIS A 86 -29.61 -0.71 -6.59
CA HIS A 86 -29.37 -1.36 -5.31
C HIS A 86 -27.88 -1.47 -5.01
N ARG A 87 -27.49 -1.30 -3.75
CA ARG A 87 -26.07 -1.38 -3.35
C ARG A 87 -25.62 -2.84 -3.28
N ALA A 88 -24.61 -3.22 -4.06
CA ALA A 88 -23.96 -4.53 -3.95
C ALA A 88 -22.92 -4.54 -2.83
N ALA A 89 -21.94 -3.61 -2.90
CA ALA A 89 -20.84 -3.56 -1.95
C ALA A 89 -20.24 -2.15 -1.88
N SER A 90 -19.56 -1.87 -0.77
CA SER A 90 -18.81 -0.63 -0.56
C SER A 90 -17.40 -0.92 -0.08
N SER A 91 -16.44 -0.08 -0.47
CA SER A 91 -15.05 -0.11 0.00
C SER A 91 -14.49 1.29 0.10
N ASP A 92 -14.33 1.80 1.33
CA ASP A 92 -13.97 3.19 1.61
C ASP A 92 -14.80 4.16 0.72
N GLN A 93 -14.18 4.84 -0.25
CA GLN A 93 -14.83 5.82 -1.13
C GLN A 93 -15.58 5.20 -2.32
N VAL A 94 -15.36 3.91 -2.59
CA VAL A 94 -15.93 3.20 -3.75
C VAL A 94 -17.26 2.58 -3.36
N GLN A 95 -18.31 2.89 -4.12
CA GLN A 95 -19.65 2.32 -3.97
C GLN A 95 -20.02 1.60 -5.26
N VAL A 96 -20.36 0.32 -5.17
CA VAL A 96 -20.78 -0.50 -6.31
C VAL A 96 -22.27 -0.75 -6.20
N PHE A 97 -23.00 -0.29 -7.20
CA PHE A 97 -24.45 -0.46 -7.35
C PHE A 97 -24.75 -1.43 -8.48
N TYR A 98 -25.90 -2.10 -8.40
CA TYR A 98 -26.46 -2.93 -9.44
C TYR A 98 -27.92 -2.56 -9.70
N SER A 99 -28.36 -2.71 -10.94
CA SER A 99 -29.76 -2.60 -11.33
C SER A 99 -30.17 -3.84 -12.11
N GLU A 100 -31.42 -4.28 -11.90
CA GLU A 100 -32.03 -5.35 -12.69
C GLU A 100 -32.62 -4.81 -14.01
N ASP A 101 -32.78 -3.49 -14.14
CA ASP A 101 -33.29 -2.85 -15.36
C ASP A 101 -32.14 -2.58 -16.36
N PRO A 102 -32.16 -3.21 -17.56
CA PRO A 102 -31.18 -2.97 -18.61
C PRO A 102 -31.19 -1.50 -19.11
N ALA A 103 -32.33 -0.81 -19.01
CA ALA A 103 -32.52 0.57 -19.45
C ALA A 103 -32.35 1.60 -18.31
N ALA A 104 -31.88 1.18 -17.13
CA ALA A 104 -31.71 2.08 -15.99
C ALA A 104 -30.89 3.33 -16.35
N VAL A 105 -31.37 4.49 -15.90
CA VAL A 105 -30.66 5.77 -16.10
C VAL A 105 -29.29 5.69 -15.41
N PRO A 106 -28.18 6.05 -16.09
CA PRO A 106 -26.87 6.12 -15.45
C PRO A 106 -26.91 6.98 -14.18
N ILE A 107 -26.26 6.52 -13.11
CA ILE A 107 -26.24 7.25 -11.83
C ILE A 107 -25.61 8.64 -12.00
N ASP A 108 -24.55 8.73 -12.80
CA ASP A 108 -23.92 9.99 -13.19
C ASP A 108 -24.44 10.41 -14.58
N THR A 109 -25.31 11.41 -14.61
CA THR A 109 -25.93 11.94 -15.84
C THR A 109 -25.18 13.13 -16.44
N ASP A 110 -24.34 13.81 -15.65
CA ASP A 110 -23.51 14.93 -16.08
C ASP A 110 -22.00 14.59 -15.97
N PRO A 111 -21.27 14.51 -17.11
CA PRO A 111 -19.85 14.19 -17.10
C PRO A 111 -18.99 15.26 -16.40
N ALA A 112 -19.44 16.52 -16.31
CA ALA A 112 -18.72 17.58 -15.61
C ALA A 112 -18.80 17.41 -14.09
N ALA A 113 -20.00 17.18 -13.55
CA ALA A 113 -20.21 16.86 -12.14
C ALA A 113 -19.48 15.57 -11.73
N GLU A 114 -19.48 14.57 -12.60
CA GLU A 114 -18.77 13.30 -12.41
C GLU A 114 -17.25 13.50 -12.34
N LEU A 115 -16.68 14.31 -13.23
CA LEU A 115 -15.25 14.64 -13.21
C LEU A 115 -14.86 15.37 -11.92
N GLU A 116 -15.66 16.35 -11.48
CA GLU A 116 -15.38 17.07 -10.24
C GLU A 116 -15.50 16.17 -9.00
N ASN A 117 -16.49 15.27 -8.99
CA ASN A 117 -16.61 14.24 -7.95
C ASN A 117 -15.38 13.32 -7.92
N ILE A 118 -14.86 12.89 -9.07
CA ILE A 118 -13.63 12.08 -9.14
C ILE A 118 -12.41 12.89 -8.67
N ARG A 119 -12.29 14.16 -9.08
CA ARG A 119 -11.20 15.06 -8.63
C ARG A 119 -11.22 15.26 -7.12
N ARG A 120 -12.40 15.44 -6.54
CA ARG A 120 -12.56 15.69 -5.11
C ARG A 120 -12.39 14.43 -4.27
N SER A 121 -12.94 13.30 -4.71
CA SER A 121 -12.90 12.03 -3.99
C SER A 121 -11.52 11.37 -4.05
N ILE A 122 -11.00 11.18 -5.26
CA ILE A 122 -9.77 10.42 -5.50
C ILE A 122 -8.62 11.35 -5.88
N GLY A 123 -8.84 12.30 -6.79
CA GLY A 123 -7.78 13.10 -7.38
C GLY A 123 -6.91 13.86 -6.37
N LYS A 124 -7.53 14.74 -5.57
CA LYS A 124 -6.80 15.58 -4.59
C LYS A 124 -6.06 14.74 -3.54
N PRO A 125 -6.67 13.72 -2.89
CA PRO A 125 -5.96 12.87 -1.95
C PRO A 125 -4.86 12.02 -2.60
N MET A 126 -5.13 11.46 -3.79
CA MET A 126 -4.19 10.63 -4.53
C MET A 126 -2.95 11.42 -4.95
N ILE A 127 -3.12 12.62 -5.52
CA ILE A 127 -2.01 13.50 -5.89
C ILE A 127 -1.20 13.87 -4.65
N ARG A 128 -1.84 14.30 -3.56
CA ARG A 128 -1.13 14.68 -2.33
C ARG A 128 -0.29 13.52 -1.78
N ASN A 129 -0.85 12.31 -1.75
CA ASN A 129 -0.12 11.13 -1.30
C ASN A 129 1.02 10.75 -2.24
N TYR A 130 0.82 10.78 -3.56
CA TYR A 130 1.89 10.50 -4.51
C TYR A 130 2.98 11.56 -4.53
N LEU A 131 2.66 12.85 -4.32
CA LEU A 131 3.64 13.92 -4.16
C LEU A 131 4.46 13.75 -2.88
N ALA A 132 3.82 13.40 -1.76
CA ALA A 132 4.53 13.10 -0.52
C ALA A 132 5.46 11.89 -0.68
N LEU A 133 4.98 10.83 -1.35
CA LEU A 133 5.78 9.64 -1.65
C LEU A 133 6.93 9.95 -2.61
N LEU A 134 6.70 10.81 -3.61
CA LEU A 134 7.72 11.28 -4.54
C LEU A 134 8.81 12.08 -3.80
N LEU A 135 8.42 13.01 -2.92
CA LEU A 135 9.35 13.77 -2.09
C LEU A 135 10.20 12.85 -1.22
N LEU A 136 9.58 11.83 -0.61
CA LEU A 136 10.29 10.84 0.19
C LEU A 136 11.29 10.04 -0.67
N CYS A 137 10.88 9.58 -1.85
CA CYS A 137 11.78 8.87 -2.76
C CYS A 137 12.96 9.75 -3.23
N LEU A 138 12.71 11.04 -3.51
CA LEU A 138 13.75 11.98 -3.91
C LEU A 138 14.74 12.25 -2.77
N LEU A 139 14.24 12.38 -1.53
CA LEU A 139 15.08 12.55 -0.35
C LEU A 139 15.99 11.33 -0.13
N GLU A 140 15.44 10.13 -0.29
CA GLU A 140 16.20 8.87 -0.17
C GLU A 140 17.28 8.76 -1.26
N VAL A 141 16.94 9.08 -2.51
CA VAL A 141 17.92 9.10 -3.60
C VAL A 141 19.00 10.16 -3.36
N ALA A 142 18.64 11.35 -2.87
CA ALA A 142 19.61 12.38 -2.53
C ALA A 142 20.54 11.94 -1.39
N PHE A 143 20.01 11.27 -0.37
CA PHE A 143 20.80 10.72 0.73
C PHE A 143 21.77 9.64 0.25
N GLN A 144 21.34 8.77 -0.66
CA GLN A 144 22.21 7.78 -1.29
C GLN A 144 23.30 8.43 -2.15
N CYS A 145 22.97 9.44 -2.96
CA CYS A 145 23.96 10.20 -3.72
C CYS A 145 24.99 10.87 -2.79
N TYR A 146 24.53 11.40 -1.65
CA TYR A 146 25.41 11.97 -0.64
C TYR A 146 26.34 10.90 -0.05
N GLN A 147 25.82 9.72 0.34
CA GLN A 147 26.64 8.61 0.86
C GLN A 147 27.67 8.11 -0.15
N ILE A 148 27.29 7.97 -1.43
CA ILE A 148 28.23 7.59 -2.50
C ILE A 148 29.33 8.66 -2.66
N TRP A 149 29.00 9.93 -2.43
CA TRP A 149 29.96 11.02 -2.54
C TRP A 149 30.90 11.12 -1.33
N THR A 150 30.41 10.86 -0.12
CA THR A 150 31.24 10.87 1.10
C THR A 150 32.07 9.60 1.24
N ASP A 151 31.48 8.42 1.03
CA ASP A 151 32.09 7.11 1.29
C ASP A 151 31.82 6.12 0.15
N PRO A 152 32.41 6.34 -1.05
CA PRO A 152 32.12 5.54 -2.24
C PRO A 152 32.51 4.07 -2.09
N VAL A 153 33.64 3.79 -1.43
CA VAL A 153 34.21 2.44 -1.33
C VAL A 153 33.34 1.55 -0.44
N ASP A 154 32.97 2.02 0.76
CA ASP A 154 32.13 1.27 1.69
C ASP A 154 30.69 1.11 1.18
N THR A 155 30.18 2.12 0.49
CA THR A 155 28.82 2.08 -0.08
C THR A 155 28.75 1.09 -1.26
N LEU A 156 29.75 1.05 -2.14
CA LEU A 156 29.80 0.10 -3.27
C LEU A 156 30.18 -1.32 -2.84
N ALA A 157 30.93 -1.47 -1.73
CA ALA A 157 31.31 -2.77 -1.21
C ALA A 157 30.19 -3.46 -0.42
N SER A 158 29.20 -2.71 0.09
CA SER A 158 28.12 -3.27 0.90
C SER A 158 26.92 -3.74 0.06
N PRO A 159 26.61 -5.06 0.06
CA PRO A 159 25.47 -5.60 -0.69
C PRO A 159 24.13 -5.01 -0.21
N THR A 160 24.04 -4.66 1.07
CA THR A 160 22.86 -4.06 1.70
C THR A 160 22.62 -2.64 1.22
N ALA A 161 23.64 -1.79 1.04
CA ALA A 161 23.44 -0.43 0.54
C ALA A 161 23.06 -0.44 -0.94
N LEU A 162 23.66 -1.31 -1.76
CA LEU A 162 23.27 -1.50 -3.16
C LEU A 162 21.84 -2.02 -3.30
N LEU A 163 21.43 -2.95 -2.43
CA LEU A 163 20.07 -3.49 -2.42
C LEU A 163 19.06 -2.44 -1.94
N ALA A 164 19.41 -1.61 -0.95
CA ALA A 164 18.59 -0.48 -0.53
C ALA A 164 18.46 0.57 -1.66
N ALA A 165 19.54 0.89 -2.36
CA ALA A 165 19.51 1.85 -3.46
C ALA A 165 18.60 1.42 -4.61
N THR A 166 18.64 0.13 -4.94
CA THR A 166 17.78 -0.46 -5.97
C THR A 166 16.32 -0.64 -5.53
N ALA A 167 16.00 -0.48 -4.24
CA ALA A 167 14.63 -0.60 -3.72
C ALA A 167 13.76 0.61 -4.05
N TYR A 168 14.33 1.81 -4.02
CA TYR A 168 13.57 3.05 -4.23
C TYR A 168 13.36 3.40 -5.70
N LEU A 169 14.23 2.94 -6.60
CA LEU A 169 14.14 3.19 -8.04
C LEU A 169 12.80 2.74 -8.69
N PRO A 170 12.34 1.48 -8.53
CA PRO A 170 11.06 1.05 -9.12
C PRO A 170 9.88 1.76 -8.47
N LEU A 171 9.97 2.10 -7.18
CA LEU A 171 8.95 2.88 -6.49
C LEU A 171 8.87 4.30 -7.07
N LEU A 172 10.02 4.93 -7.31
CA LEU A 172 10.11 6.24 -7.98
C LEU A 172 9.52 6.19 -9.39
N VAL A 173 9.85 5.17 -10.18
CA VAL A 173 9.30 5.01 -11.54
C VAL A 173 7.78 4.79 -11.47
N LEU A 174 7.29 3.98 -10.54
CA LEU A 174 5.85 3.75 -10.36
C LEU A 174 5.09 5.00 -9.96
N THR A 175 5.64 5.79 -9.04
CA THR A 175 5.01 7.03 -8.57
C THR A 175 4.97 8.08 -9.67
N LEU A 176 6.07 8.28 -10.39
CA LEU A 176 6.13 9.17 -11.56
C LEU A 176 5.19 8.72 -12.67
N ALA A 177 5.21 7.42 -13.04
CA ALA A 177 4.32 6.88 -14.05
C ALA A 177 2.84 7.05 -13.66
N SER A 178 2.49 6.81 -12.40
CA SER A 178 1.13 6.99 -11.87
C SER A 178 0.69 8.45 -11.96
N LEU A 179 1.55 9.40 -11.58
CA LEU A 179 1.28 10.84 -11.68
C LEU A 179 1.11 11.29 -13.13
N LEU A 180 1.99 10.84 -14.04
CA LEU A 180 1.94 11.19 -15.45
C LEU A 180 0.70 10.61 -16.15
N LEU A 181 0.34 9.36 -15.86
CA LEU A 181 -0.87 8.74 -16.40
C LEU A 181 -2.12 9.46 -15.91
N TYR A 182 -2.16 9.81 -14.63
CA TYR A 182 -3.27 10.57 -14.05
C TYR A 182 -3.38 11.96 -14.69
N ARG A 183 -2.27 12.69 -14.85
CA ARG A 183 -2.25 14.01 -15.50
C ARG A 183 -2.70 13.93 -16.96
N ARG A 184 -2.21 12.95 -17.71
CA ARG A 184 -2.64 12.71 -19.11
C ARG A 184 -4.14 12.40 -19.20
N TRP A 185 -4.67 11.66 -18.24
CA TRP A 185 -6.10 11.37 -18.17
C TRP A 185 -6.91 12.61 -17.81
N GLN A 186 -6.45 13.44 -16.86
CA GLN A 186 -7.14 14.68 -16.52
C GLN A 186 -7.31 15.59 -17.73
N TRP A 187 -6.26 15.76 -18.53
CA TRP A 187 -6.34 16.56 -19.76
C TRP A 187 -7.33 15.98 -20.77
N ARG A 188 -7.36 14.65 -20.91
CA ARG A 188 -8.34 13.99 -21.79
C ARG A 188 -9.77 14.06 -21.26
N ALA A 189 -9.94 14.01 -19.94
CA ALA A 189 -11.23 14.11 -19.29
C ALA A 189 -11.80 15.53 -19.41
N GLU A 190 -10.97 16.57 -19.26
CA GLU A 190 -11.36 17.96 -19.54
C GLU A 190 -11.83 18.14 -20.99
N ALA A 191 -11.03 17.67 -21.95
CA ALA A 191 -11.39 17.73 -23.36
C ALA A 191 -12.68 16.94 -23.69
N ALA A 192 -12.91 15.80 -23.03
CA ALA A 192 -14.14 15.02 -23.21
C ALA A 192 -15.37 15.74 -22.64
N VAL A 193 -15.24 16.39 -21.48
CA VAL A 193 -16.30 17.19 -20.87
C VAL A 193 -16.65 18.39 -21.75
N GLU A 194 -15.67 19.10 -22.29
CA GLU A 194 -15.90 20.21 -23.23
C GLU A 194 -16.61 19.76 -24.52
N ALA A 195 -16.31 18.54 -24.98
CA ALA A 195 -16.95 17.94 -26.15
C ALA A 195 -18.32 17.29 -25.86
N GLY A 196 -18.78 17.29 -24.60
CA GLY A 196 -20.01 16.59 -24.19
C GLY A 196 -19.96 15.07 -24.34
N LEU A 197 -18.75 14.50 -24.41
CA LEU A 197 -18.50 13.07 -24.55
C LEU A 197 -18.38 12.38 -23.18
N PRO A 198 -18.68 11.07 -23.09
CA PRO A 198 -18.48 10.32 -21.86
C PRO A 198 -17.01 10.31 -21.45
N LEU A 199 -16.77 10.31 -20.14
CA LEU A 199 -15.42 10.36 -19.58
C LEU A 199 -14.56 9.16 -20.04
N PRO A 200 -13.32 9.39 -20.49
CA PRO A 200 -12.43 8.31 -20.89
C PRO A 200 -12.02 7.45 -19.69
N ASP A 201 -11.81 6.15 -19.88
CA ASP A 201 -11.33 5.26 -18.81
C ASP A 201 -9.86 5.54 -18.45
N LEU A 202 -9.54 5.52 -17.15
CA LEU A 202 -8.16 5.62 -16.68
C LEU A 202 -7.47 4.26 -16.79
N ARG A 203 -6.66 4.08 -17.85
CA ARG A 203 -5.83 2.88 -18.02
C ARG A 203 -4.85 2.73 -16.84
N SER A 204 -5.09 1.70 -16.01
CA SER A 204 -4.19 1.32 -14.90
C SER A 204 -2.82 0.85 -15.41
N ALA A 205 -1.74 1.26 -14.76
CA ALA A 205 -0.36 0.83 -15.02
C ALA A 205 -0.09 -0.60 -14.49
N ARG A 206 -0.92 -1.57 -14.87
CA ARG A 206 -0.94 -2.92 -14.28
C ARG A 206 0.41 -3.63 -14.38
N GLY A 207 1.03 -3.59 -15.56
CA GLY A 207 2.33 -4.22 -15.79
C GLY A 207 3.43 -3.62 -14.91
N LEU A 208 3.37 -2.31 -14.69
CA LEU A 208 4.35 -1.59 -13.88
C LEU A 208 4.15 -1.89 -12.38
N GLY A 209 2.90 -2.05 -11.93
CA GLY A 209 2.59 -2.52 -10.58
C GLY A 209 3.04 -3.97 -10.31
N ILE A 210 2.83 -4.88 -11.27
CA ILE A 210 3.33 -6.27 -11.17
C ILE A 210 4.85 -6.29 -11.11
N LEU A 211 5.50 -5.51 -11.97
CA LEU A 211 6.97 -5.43 -12.01
C LEU A 211 7.53 -4.94 -10.66
N VAL A 212 6.91 -3.93 -10.05
CA VAL A 212 7.30 -3.42 -8.72
C VAL A 212 7.05 -4.46 -7.63
N LEU A 213 5.95 -5.23 -7.71
CA LEU A 213 5.67 -6.30 -6.75
C LEU A 213 6.70 -7.43 -6.86
N MET A 214 7.03 -7.85 -8.08
CA MET A 214 8.06 -8.84 -8.36
C MET A 214 9.43 -8.36 -7.87
N TRP A 215 9.77 -7.10 -8.13
CA TRP A 215 11.03 -6.51 -7.66
C TRP A 215 11.09 -6.42 -6.14
N SER A 216 10.00 -6.01 -5.48
CA SER A 216 9.89 -6.03 -4.01
C SER A 216 10.10 -7.44 -3.45
N GLY A 217 9.51 -8.46 -4.09
CA GLY A 217 9.71 -9.86 -3.72
C GLY A 217 11.18 -10.29 -3.84
N LEU A 218 11.85 -9.87 -4.91
CA LEU A 218 13.27 -10.16 -5.13
C LEU A 218 14.16 -9.48 -4.08
N LEU A 219 13.87 -8.23 -3.71
CA LEU A 219 14.59 -7.51 -2.66
C LEU A 219 14.42 -8.17 -1.29
N ILE A 220 13.20 -8.60 -0.96
CA ILE A 220 12.94 -9.33 0.28
C ILE A 220 13.72 -10.66 0.30
N ALA A 221 13.73 -11.39 -0.81
CA ALA A 221 14.50 -12.62 -0.93
C ALA A 221 16.02 -12.37 -0.81
N GLY A 222 16.53 -11.30 -1.42
CA GLY A 222 17.93 -10.90 -1.31
C GLY A 222 18.34 -10.48 0.10
N LEU A 223 17.49 -9.71 0.79
CA LEU A 223 17.68 -9.37 2.21
C LEU A 223 17.68 -10.63 3.08
N PHE A 224 16.73 -11.53 2.85
CA PHE A 224 16.65 -12.79 3.59
C PHE A 224 17.88 -13.66 3.39
N ALA A 225 18.36 -13.80 2.15
CA ALA A 225 19.58 -14.56 1.82
C ALA A 225 20.86 -13.93 2.39
N SER A 226 20.90 -12.59 2.51
CA SER A 226 22.02 -11.88 3.15
C SER A 226 22.01 -12.06 4.66
N ILE A 227 20.83 -12.06 5.28
CA ILE A 227 20.64 -12.08 6.73
C ILE A 227 20.66 -13.51 7.29
N SER A 228 20.30 -14.53 6.49
CA SER A 228 20.27 -15.94 6.89
C SER A 228 21.65 -16.54 7.21
N ARG A 229 22.73 -15.78 7.08
CA ARG A 229 24.08 -16.20 7.45
C ARG A 229 24.29 -16.24 8.97
N SER A 230 23.53 -15.45 9.73
CA SER A 230 23.66 -15.32 11.19
C SER A 230 22.36 -15.65 11.91
N THR A 231 22.38 -16.62 12.83
CA THR A 231 21.19 -17.03 13.63
C THR A 231 20.64 -15.86 14.46
N GLY A 232 21.51 -14.99 15.00
CA GLY A 232 21.11 -13.80 15.76
C GLY A 232 20.37 -12.77 14.90
N MET A 233 20.83 -12.50 13.68
CA MET A 233 20.15 -11.56 12.78
C MET A 233 18.81 -12.11 12.25
N VAL A 234 18.66 -13.42 12.08
CA VAL A 234 17.38 -14.05 11.72
C VAL A 234 16.33 -13.86 12.83
N ILE A 235 16.71 -14.05 14.09
CA ILE A 235 15.81 -13.84 15.23
C ILE A 235 15.39 -12.37 15.32
N LEU A 236 16.32 -11.44 15.11
CA LEU A 236 16.03 -9.99 15.09
C LEU A 236 15.09 -9.61 13.95
N THR A 237 15.31 -10.12 12.74
CA THR A 237 14.42 -9.83 11.60
C THR A 237 13.02 -10.39 11.80
N ILE A 238 12.88 -11.62 12.31
CA ILE A 238 11.57 -12.19 12.65
C ILE A 238 10.88 -11.32 13.72
N GLY A 239 11.61 -10.93 14.77
CA GLY A 239 11.10 -10.03 15.81
C GLY A 239 10.61 -8.69 15.25
N MET A 240 11.36 -8.10 14.33
CA MET A 240 11.01 -6.84 13.67
C MET A 240 9.79 -6.98 12.75
N VAL A 241 9.68 -8.07 11.99
CA VAL A 241 8.48 -8.34 11.16
C VAL A 241 7.24 -8.54 12.04
N LEU A 242 7.36 -9.29 13.13
CA LEU A 242 6.26 -9.47 14.10
C LEU A 242 5.86 -8.16 14.76
N PHE A 243 6.83 -7.30 15.10
CA PHE A 243 6.58 -5.97 15.62
C PHE A 243 5.80 -5.11 14.63
N PHE A 244 6.22 -5.04 13.36
CA PHE A 244 5.46 -4.30 12.33
C PHE A 244 4.06 -4.87 12.09
N ALA A 245 3.90 -6.20 12.11
CA ALA A 245 2.59 -6.84 12.00
C ALA A 245 1.67 -6.46 13.18
N LEU A 246 2.22 -6.41 14.41
CA LEU A 246 1.51 -5.98 15.60
C LEU A 246 1.10 -4.50 15.51
N VAL A 247 2.01 -3.61 15.10
CA VAL A 247 1.72 -2.18 14.85
C VAL A 247 0.56 -2.03 13.87
N TYR A 248 0.63 -2.74 12.74
CA TYR A 248 -0.40 -2.69 11.70
C TYR A 248 -1.76 -3.18 12.23
N PHE A 249 -1.78 -4.26 13.01
CA PHE A 249 -2.99 -4.79 13.60
C PHE A 249 -3.60 -3.81 14.60
N LEU A 250 -2.80 -3.27 15.52
CA LEU A 250 -3.22 -2.28 16.51
C LEU A 250 -3.75 -1.01 15.86
N ALA A 251 -3.04 -0.46 14.87
CA ALA A 251 -3.48 0.72 14.13
C ALA A 251 -4.81 0.48 13.40
N ASN A 252 -5.01 -0.70 12.79
CA ASN A 252 -6.29 -1.03 12.15
C ASN A 252 -7.41 -1.27 13.16
N ALA A 253 -7.13 -1.89 14.31
CA ALA A 253 -8.10 -2.09 15.37
C ALA A 253 -8.54 -0.74 15.97
N ALA A 254 -7.58 0.13 16.30
CA ALA A 254 -7.81 1.49 16.76
C ALA A 254 -8.63 2.29 15.73
N ARG A 255 -8.25 2.24 14.45
CA ARG A 255 -9.01 2.88 13.38
C ARG A 255 -10.46 2.41 13.34
N LYS A 256 -10.71 1.09 13.37
CA LYS A 256 -12.08 0.54 13.36
C LYS A 256 -12.88 0.95 14.59
N ALA A 257 -12.25 0.99 15.75
CA ALA A 257 -12.89 1.45 16.99
C ALA A 257 -13.27 2.94 16.89
N LEU A 258 -12.34 3.79 16.44
CA LEU A 258 -12.58 5.23 16.26
C LEU A 258 -13.64 5.53 15.19
N GLN A 259 -13.68 4.74 14.12
CA GLN A 259 -14.75 4.83 13.11
C GLN A 259 -16.13 4.51 13.69
N ARG A 260 -16.23 3.54 14.60
CA ARG A 260 -17.49 3.22 15.31
C ARG A 260 -17.90 4.30 16.29
N LEU A 261 -16.92 4.98 16.90
CA LEU A 261 -17.13 6.11 17.81
C LEU A 261 -17.51 7.42 17.09
N ARG A 262 -17.63 7.40 15.75
CA ARG A 262 -17.99 8.56 14.91
C ARG A 262 -17.09 9.78 15.11
N CYS A 263 -15.84 9.57 15.51
CA CYS A 263 -14.87 10.65 15.69
C CYS A 263 -14.56 11.36 14.37
N PRO A 264 -14.24 12.67 14.41
CA PRO A 264 -13.90 13.41 13.21
C PRO A 264 -12.61 12.88 12.57
N PRO A 265 -12.46 12.97 11.24
CA PRO A 265 -11.36 12.35 10.51
C PRO A 265 -9.96 12.84 10.94
N TRP A 266 -9.85 14.09 11.41
CA TRP A 266 -8.58 14.63 11.92
C TRP A 266 -8.18 14.01 13.26
N ALA A 267 -9.15 13.75 14.16
CA ALA A 267 -8.88 13.09 15.44
C ALA A 267 -8.47 11.62 15.23
N ASN A 268 -9.13 10.93 14.28
CA ASN A 268 -8.74 9.58 13.87
C ASN A 268 -7.29 9.55 13.37
N LEU A 269 -6.91 10.52 12.55
CA LEU A 269 -5.55 10.63 12.03
C LEU A 269 -4.55 10.89 13.16
N LEU A 270 -4.82 11.83 14.08
CA LEU A 270 -3.91 12.15 15.19
C LEU A 270 -3.69 10.97 16.12
N VAL A 271 -4.74 10.22 16.48
CA VAL A 271 -4.61 9.04 17.34
C VAL A 271 -3.78 7.95 16.66
N ILE A 272 -4.00 7.70 15.36
CA ILE A 272 -3.21 6.72 14.61
C ILE A 272 -1.75 7.17 14.51
N VAL A 273 -1.49 8.43 14.19
CA VAL A 273 -0.14 9.00 14.13
C VAL A 273 0.54 8.90 15.50
N GLY A 274 -0.18 9.22 16.59
CA GLY A 274 0.32 9.11 17.95
C GLY A 274 0.71 7.67 18.33
N ILE A 275 -0.13 6.69 18.00
CA ILE A 275 0.18 5.26 18.20
C ILE A 275 1.42 4.88 17.39
N CYS A 276 1.51 5.29 16.12
CA CYS A 276 2.67 5.01 15.28
C CYS A 276 3.96 5.60 15.86
N ILE A 277 3.94 6.85 16.32
CA ILE A 277 5.11 7.51 16.93
C ILE A 277 5.51 6.81 18.23
N ALA A 278 4.54 6.54 19.11
CA ALA A 278 4.81 5.87 20.38
C ALA A 278 5.39 4.47 20.18
N MET A 279 4.85 3.72 19.22
CA MET A 279 5.39 2.41 18.86
C MET A 279 6.77 2.52 18.22
N PHE A 280 7.00 3.46 17.31
CA PHE A 280 8.32 3.65 16.70
C PHE A 280 9.38 4.02 17.73
N ALA A 281 9.08 4.95 18.64
CA ALA A 281 9.95 5.32 19.75
C ALA A 281 10.21 4.15 20.71
N GLY A 282 9.16 3.39 21.06
CA GLY A 282 9.29 2.20 21.91
C GLY A 282 10.08 1.07 21.25
N GLY A 283 9.85 0.81 19.96
CA GLY A 283 10.52 -0.21 19.18
C GLY A 283 12.01 0.09 18.97
N THR A 284 12.33 1.34 18.61
CA THR A 284 13.74 1.79 18.50
C THR A 284 14.45 1.72 19.84
N THR A 285 13.85 2.23 20.91
CA THR A 285 14.43 2.15 22.27
C THR A 285 14.63 0.70 22.72
N GLY A 286 13.66 -0.17 22.45
CA GLY A 286 13.75 -1.60 22.76
C GLY A 286 14.85 -2.31 21.97
N LEU A 287 15.00 -2.01 20.68
CA LEU A 287 16.05 -2.56 19.83
C LEU A 287 17.44 -2.09 20.29
N PHE A 288 17.59 -0.80 20.59
CA PHE A 288 18.84 -0.24 21.12
C PHE A 288 19.20 -0.84 22.49
N ALA A 289 18.23 -0.97 23.40
CA ALA A 289 18.46 -1.59 24.71
C ALA A 289 18.86 -3.07 24.59
N LEU A 290 18.25 -3.80 23.65
CA LEU A 290 18.58 -5.20 23.38
C LEU A 290 19.96 -5.36 22.74
N MET A 291 20.35 -4.45 21.83
CA MET A 291 21.72 -4.39 21.30
C MET A 291 22.74 -4.10 22.40
N ILE A 292 22.53 -3.06 23.21
CA ILE A 292 23.47 -2.68 24.28
C ILE A 292 23.63 -3.81 25.31
N ARG A 293 22.52 -4.46 25.70
CA ARG A 293 22.54 -5.56 26.66
C ARG A 293 23.28 -6.80 26.12
N ASN A 294 23.30 -6.98 24.81
CA ASN A 294 23.93 -8.12 24.14
C ASN A 294 25.24 -7.76 23.42
N ALA A 295 25.75 -6.53 23.58
CA ALA A 295 26.93 -6.01 22.87
C ALA A 295 28.26 -6.68 23.24
N GLY A 296 28.26 -7.66 24.14
CA GLY A 296 29.44 -8.44 24.53
C GLY A 296 29.19 -9.94 24.70
N SER A 297 28.02 -10.45 24.29
CA SER A 297 27.66 -11.86 24.48
C SER A 297 27.95 -12.76 23.27
N GLY A 298 28.56 -12.23 22.21
CA GLY A 298 28.81 -12.95 20.97
C GLY A 298 27.55 -13.34 20.19
N TRP A 299 26.37 -12.85 20.60
CA TRP A 299 25.07 -13.29 20.08
C TRP A 299 24.79 -12.87 18.61
N LEU A 300 25.52 -11.86 18.13
CA LEU A 300 25.49 -11.36 16.76
C LEU A 300 26.71 -11.77 15.93
N GLU A 301 27.66 -12.49 16.54
CA GLU A 301 28.95 -12.82 15.93
C GLU A 301 28.85 -14.20 15.25
N ASP A 302 29.33 -14.31 14.01
CA ASP A 302 29.18 -15.54 13.21
C ASP A 302 30.13 -16.67 13.68
N HIS A 303 31.21 -16.32 14.38
CA HIS A 303 32.23 -17.25 14.90
C HIS A 303 32.69 -16.81 16.31
N PRO A 304 33.01 -17.75 17.23
CA PRO A 304 33.50 -17.39 18.54
C PRO A 304 34.84 -16.63 18.44
N PRO A 305 35.03 -15.54 19.20
CA PRO A 305 36.27 -14.78 19.18
C PRO A 305 37.44 -15.64 19.65
N VAL A 306 38.59 -15.51 19.00
CA VAL A 306 39.80 -16.29 19.30
C VAL A 306 40.40 -15.83 20.63
N GLU A 307 40.37 -14.52 20.88
CA GLU A 307 40.73 -13.94 22.17
C GLU A 307 39.80 -12.75 22.48
N THR A 308 39.59 -12.49 23.77
CA THR A 308 38.94 -11.26 24.24
C THR A 308 39.89 -10.55 25.20
N TYR A 309 40.09 -9.25 25.01
CA TYR A 309 40.90 -8.45 25.94
C TYR A 309 40.15 -7.21 26.39
N THR A 310 40.33 -6.85 27.66
CA THR A 310 39.69 -5.68 28.27
C THR A 310 40.65 -4.50 28.27
N ALA A 311 40.30 -3.44 27.54
CA ALA A 311 41.01 -2.17 27.54
C ALA A 311 40.03 -1.04 27.89
N HIS A 312 40.41 -0.20 28.85
CA HIS A 312 39.62 0.95 29.30
C HIS A 312 38.16 0.63 29.71
N GLY A 313 37.94 -0.54 30.33
CA GLY A 313 36.60 -0.97 30.76
C GLY A 313 35.69 -1.46 29.65
N MET A 314 36.17 -1.56 28.40
CA MET A 314 35.47 -2.18 27.28
C MET A 314 36.17 -3.49 26.89
N THR A 315 35.39 -4.56 26.78
CA THR A 315 35.81 -5.87 26.24
C THR A 315 35.85 -5.80 24.72
N TRP A 316 37.02 -6.06 24.14
CA TRP A 316 37.24 -6.15 22.70
C TRP A 316 37.39 -7.62 22.30
N SER A 317 36.62 -8.07 21.31
CA SER A 317 36.71 -9.40 20.69
C SER A 317 37.68 -9.38 19.51
N VAL A 318 38.66 -10.29 19.52
CA VAL A 318 39.64 -10.48 18.44
C VAL A 318 39.23 -11.68 17.60
N TYR A 319 39.02 -11.45 16.30
CA TYR A 319 38.69 -12.47 15.33
C TYR A 319 39.92 -12.81 14.49
N ALA A 320 40.17 -14.09 14.26
CA ALA A 320 41.21 -14.53 13.33
C ALA A 320 40.64 -14.56 11.90
N ASP A 321 40.50 -13.38 11.30
CA ASP A 321 40.22 -13.30 9.87
C ASP A 321 41.48 -13.73 9.09
N PRO A 322 41.38 -14.65 8.12
CA PRO A 322 42.52 -15.01 7.28
C PRO A 322 42.93 -13.77 6.47
N ILE A 323 44.12 -13.24 6.78
CA ILE A 323 44.74 -12.16 6.01
C ILE A 323 44.80 -12.60 4.54
N PRO A 324 44.28 -11.81 3.58
CA PRO A 324 44.46 -12.13 2.17
C PRO A 324 45.95 -12.12 1.86
N CYS A 325 46.54 -13.31 1.73
CA CYS A 325 47.93 -13.54 1.37
C CYS A 325 48.23 -12.97 -0.03
N GLY A 326 48.50 -11.68 -0.10
CA GLY A 326 48.88 -10.96 -1.32
C GLY A 326 50.25 -10.28 -1.26
N TRP A 327 51.02 -10.49 -0.18
CA TRP A 327 52.38 -9.97 -0.05
C TRP A 327 53.31 -11.09 0.45
N ARG A 328 53.78 -11.92 -0.48
CA ARG A 328 55.08 -12.56 -0.35
C ARG A 328 56.07 -11.77 -1.19
N THR A 329 57.07 -11.24 -0.49
CA THR A 329 58.33 -10.66 -0.98
C THR A 329 58.99 -11.47 -2.06
#